data_AF-A0A418DPQ1-F1
#
_entry.id   AF-A0A418DPQ1-F1
#
_cell.length_a   1.000
_cell.length_b   1.000
_cell.length_c   1.000
_cell.angle_alpha   90.00
_cell.angle_beta   90.00
_cell.angle_gamma   90.00
#
_symmetry.space_group_name_H-M   'P 1'
#
loop_
_entity.id
_entity.type
_entity.pdbx_description
1 polymer ?
#
loop_
_entity_poly.entity_id
_entity_poly.type
_entity_poly.pdbx_seq_one_letter_code
_entity_poly.pdbx_strand_id
1 'polypeptide(L)' 'VSDLKERVVAAKDAILQCQLFVVVLSAESILTSLVSDQLAFAEDKGKRIVPICLHSNVDGMGT' A
#
# COMPACT_ATOMS: atom_id res chain seq x y z
N VAL A 1 -10.99 19.29 3.04
CA VAL A 1 -10.58 18.35 4.13
C VAL A 1 -11.28 16.99 4.01
N SER A 2 -12.28 16.79 3.14
CA SER A 2 -13.08 15.54 3.05
C SER A 2 -12.41 14.36 2.33
N ASP A 3 -11.70 14.59 1.23
CA ASP A 3 -11.24 13.51 0.32
C ASP A 3 -10.25 12.51 0.96
N LEU A 4 -9.23 13.00 1.66
CA LEU A 4 -8.22 12.13 2.27
C LEU A 4 -8.82 11.20 3.34
N LYS A 5 -9.74 11.73 4.15
CA LYS A 5 -10.37 10.96 5.23
C LYS A 5 -11.25 9.85 4.65
N GLU A 6 -12.01 10.15 3.59
CA GLU A 6 -12.84 9.15 2.90
C GLU A 6 -11.99 8.04 2.27
N ARG A 7 -10.86 8.40 1.64
CA ARG A 7 -9.91 7.43 1.09
C ARG A 7 -9.30 6.51 2.14
N VAL A 8 -8.99 7.04 3.32
CA VAL A 8 -8.49 6.23 4.45
C VAL A 8 -9.56 5.26 4.95
N VAL A 9 -10.81 5.71 5.09
CA VAL A 9 -11.92 4.82 5.50
C VAL A 9 -12.13 3.72 4.47
N ALA A 10 -12.22 4.06 3.19
CA ALA A 10 -12.40 3.08 2.12
C ALA A 10 -11.27 2.05 2.05
N ALA A 11 -10.01 2.47 2.27
CA ALA A 11 -8.88 1.55 2.29
C ALA A 11 -8.97 0.56 3.48
N LYS A 12 -9.36 1.03 4.67
CA LYS A 12 -9.54 0.17 5.85
C LYS A 12 -10.67 -0.84 5.65
N ASP A 13 -11.79 -0.40 5.08
CA ASP A 13 -12.91 -1.29 4.77
C ASP A 13 -12.50 -2.37 3.76
N ALA A 14 -11.74 -2.00 2.72
CA ALA A 14 -11.21 -2.96 1.75
C ALA A 14 -10.24 -3.98 2.39
N ILE A 15 -9.36 -3.53 3.30
CA ILE A 15 -8.45 -4.41 4.04
C ILE A 15 -9.24 -5.41 4.91
N LEU A 16 -10.29 -4.97 5.59
CA LEU A 16 -11.12 -5.85 6.41
C LEU A 16 -11.79 -6.96 5.60
N GLN A 17 -12.21 -6.66 4.36
CA GLN A 17 -12.91 -7.60 3.49
C GLN A 17 -11.98 -8.49 2.65
N CYS A 18 -10.68 -8.19 2.55
CA CYS A 18 -9.79 -8.98 1.71
C CYS A 18 -9.29 -10.26 2.39
N GLN A 19 -8.95 -11.28 1.58
CA GLN A 19 -8.25 -12.48 2.06
C GLN A 19 -6.71 -12.34 1.98
N LEU A 20 -6.24 -11.45 1.10
CA LEU A 20 -4.83 -11.19 0.81
C LEU A 20 -4.64 -9.68 0.61
N PHE A 21 -3.61 -9.11 1.21
CA PHE A 21 -3.25 -7.71 1.04
C PHE A 21 -1.99 -7.59 0.18
N VAL A 22 -2.19 -7.27 -1.10
CA VAL A 22 -1.09 -7.07 -2.06
C VAL A 22 -0.72 -5.59 -2.06
N VAL A 23 0.56 -5.29 -1.83
CA VAL A 23 1.07 -3.92 -1.77
C VAL A 23 2.21 -3.75 -2.77
N VAL A 24 2.12 -2.73 -3.63
CA VAL A 24 3.19 -2.38 -4.57
C VAL A 24 4.03 -1.27 -3.96
N LEU A 25 5.33 -1.52 -3.81
CA LEU A 25 6.27 -0.65 -3.10
C LEU A 25 7.30 -0.08 -4.07
N SER A 26 7.26 1.22 -4.31
CA SER A 26 8.36 2.01 -4.87
C SER A 26 9.24 2.62 -3.77
N ALA A 27 10.41 3.14 -4.15
CA ALA A 27 11.30 3.87 -3.24
C ALA A 27 10.64 5.08 -2.56
N GLU A 28 9.66 5.70 -3.22
CA GLU A 28 8.92 6.84 -2.69
C GLU A 28 7.76 6.38 -1.78
N SER A 29 7.04 5.34 -2.18
CA SER A 29 5.86 4.87 -1.45
C SER A 29 6.17 4.45 -0.02
N ILE A 30 7.35 3.84 0.20
CA ILE A 30 7.81 3.36 1.51
C ILE A 30 8.07 4.51 2.50
N LEU A 31 8.21 5.75 2.01
CA LEU A 31 8.46 6.93 2.84
C LEU A 31 7.16 7.60 3.30
N THR A 32 6.00 7.15 2.81
CA THR A 32 4.71 7.77 3.13
C THR A 32 4.07 7.14 4.36
N SER A 33 3.52 7.96 5.26
CA SER A 33 2.81 7.45 6.44
C SER A 33 1.56 6.64 6.07
N LEU A 34 0.93 6.96 4.93
CA LEU A 34 -0.25 6.24 4.44
C LEU A 34 0.04 4.75 4.22
N VAL A 35 1.18 4.40 3.61
CA VAL A 35 1.56 3.01 3.36
C VAL A 35 1.85 2.31 4.69
N SER A 36 2.59 2.94 5.59
CA SER A 36 2.88 2.41 6.93
C SER A 36 1.61 2.16 7.75
N ASP A 37 0.67 3.10 7.75
CA ASP A 37 -0.60 2.98 8.48
C ASP A 37 -1.47 1.85 7.94
N GLN A 38 -1.52 1.68 6.61
CA GLN A 38 -2.27 0.60 5.99
C GLN A 38 -1.64 -0.77 6.24
N LEU A 39 -0.30 -0.87 6.22
CA LEU A 39 0.43 -2.10 6.55
C LEU A 39 0.21 -2.50 8.01
N ALA A 40 0.36 -1.57 8.95
CA ALA A 40 0.12 -1.82 10.37
C ALA A 40 -1.32 -2.26 10.62
N PHE A 41 -2.29 -1.66 9.93
CA PHE A 41 -3.69 -2.07 10.03
C PHE A 41 -3.95 -3.46 9.44
N ALA A 42 -3.34 -3.81 8.30
CA ALA A 42 -3.44 -5.14 7.71
C ALA A 42 -2.81 -6.22 8.61
N GLU A 43 -1.66 -5.91 9.22
CA GLU A 43 -0.97 -6.77 10.18
C GLU A 43 -1.82 -7.03 11.44
N ASP A 44 -2.36 -5.97 12.05
CA ASP A 44 -3.27 -6.07 13.22
C ASP A 44 -4.50 -6.94 12.93
N LYS A 45 -5.00 -6.92 11.69
CA LYS A 45 -6.13 -7.74 11.25
C LYS A 45 -5.75 -9.15 10.80
N GLY A 46 -4.48 -9.53 10.97
CA GLY A 46 -3.97 -10.87 10.62
C GLY A 46 -4.02 -11.16 9.12
N LYS A 47 -4.01 -10.13 8.27
CA LYS A 47 -4.06 -10.30 6.83
C LYS A 47 -2.71 -10.79 6.33
N ARG A 48 -2.73 -11.72 5.37
CA ARG A 48 -1.51 -12.13 4.66
C ARG A 48 -1.08 -11.00 3.73
N ILE A 49 0.10 -10.42 4.00
CA ILE A 49 0.67 -9.32 3.21
C ILE A 49 1.62 -9.90 2.15
N VAL A 50 1.46 -9.45 0.91
CA VAL A 50 2.33 -9.82 -0.22
C VAL A 50 2.91 -8.56 -0.84
N PRO A 51 4.17 -8.21 -0.53
CA PRO A 51 4.82 -7.06 -1.12
C PRO A 51 5.30 -7.36 -2.55
N ILE A 52 5.11 -6.40 -3.44
CA ILE A 52 5.66 -6.35 -4.80
C ILE A 52 6.57 -5.14 -4.86
N CYS A 53 7.89 -5.37 -4.86
CA CYS A 53 8.85 -4.28 -5.02
C CYS A 53 8.88 -3.83 -6.48
N LEU A 54 8.52 -2.58 -6.73
CA LEU A 54 8.67 -1.95 -8.03
C LEU A 54 10.15 -1.70 -8.27
N HIS A 55 10.70 -2.36 -9.29
CA HIS A 55 12.08 -2.14 -9.70
C HIS A 55 12.19 -0.87 -10.54
N SER A 56 13.23 -0.08 -10.30
CA SER A 56 13.44 1.22 -10.94
C SER A 56 14.19 1.17 -12.29
N ASN A 57 14.76 0.03 -12.70
CA ASN A 57 15.19 -0.13 -14.09
C ASN A 57 13.99 -0.44 -14.98
N VAL A 58 13.47 0.59 -15.63
CA VAL A 58 13.01 0.42 -17.01
C VAL A 58 14.29 0.35 -17.85
N ASP A 59 14.90 -0.83 -17.97
CA ASP A 59 15.96 -1.05 -18.95
C ASP A 59 15.36 -0.77 -20.34
N GLY A 60 15.51 0.47 -20.86
CA GLY A 60 14.98 0.80 -22.19
C GLY A 60 14.61 2.25 -22.48
N MET A 61 14.78 3.22 -21.57
CA MET A 61 14.70 4.64 -21.97
C MET A 61 16.05 5.30 -21.77
N GLY A 62 16.91 5.11 -22.78
CA GLY A 62 18.16 5.84 -22.87
C GLY A 62 17.90 7.34 -22.94
N THR A 63 18.59 8.06 -22.08
CA THR A 63 19.18 9.38 -22.37
C THR A 63 20.50 9.45 -21.63
#